data_AF-A0A6A3LHI8-F1
#
_entry.id   AF-A0A6A3LHI8-F1
#
_cell.length_a   1.000
_cell.length_b   1.000
_cell.length_c   1.000
_cell.angle_alpha   90.00
_cell.angle_beta   90.00
_cell.angle_gamma   90.00
#
_symmetry.space_group_name_H-M   'P 1'
#
loop_
_entity.id
_entity.type
_entity.pdbx_description
1 polymer ?
#
loop_
_entity_poly.entity_id
_entity_poly.type
_entity_poly.pdbx_seq_one_letter_code
_entity_poly.pdbx_strand_id
1 'polypeptide(L)'
;MKDVRREEKALTTRGIMSFMWAIETEWVEDYLQRKRSGILALERLVERLAIRHGFTSQKPQTAKECAEALEQTRAEFALDFWKTHAAYGPEGMYNIDETAINFDMPSARMSAGSGRRDAARIANTSKHTGRMTAVLTIRADDKFPSLFSQL
;
A
#
# COMPACT_ATOMS: atom_id res chain seq x y z
N MET A 1 -6.12 -0.74 -18.17
CA MET A 1 -5.69 -0.35 -16.79
C MET A 1 -6.47 -1.12 -15.73
N LYS A 2 -7.82 -1.02 -15.70
CA LYS A 2 -8.65 -1.73 -14.70
C LYS A 2 -8.53 -3.26 -14.79
N ASP A 3 -8.53 -3.82 -16.00
CA ASP A 3 -8.47 -5.28 -16.19
C ASP A 3 -7.13 -5.88 -15.75
N VAL A 4 -6.02 -5.21 -16.10
CA VAL A 4 -4.66 -5.57 -15.64
C VAL A 4 -4.60 -5.67 -14.11
N ARG A 5 -5.23 -4.73 -13.40
CA ARG A 5 -5.26 -4.75 -11.93
C ARG A 5 -6.27 -5.75 -11.36
N ARG A 6 -7.35 -6.06 -12.08
CA ARG A 6 -8.31 -7.13 -11.71
C ARG A 6 -7.65 -8.50 -11.75
N GLU A 7 -6.75 -8.72 -12.70
CA GLU A 7 -5.90 -9.91 -12.79
C GLU A 7 -4.67 -9.87 -11.85
N GLU A 8 -4.63 -8.90 -10.93
CA GLU A 8 -3.52 -8.69 -9.97
C GLU A 8 -2.15 -8.44 -10.62
N LYS A 9 -2.11 -8.11 -11.92
CA LYS A 9 -0.86 -7.82 -12.63
C LYS A 9 -0.36 -6.42 -12.31
N ALA A 10 0.97 -6.27 -12.38
CA ALA A 10 1.63 -4.99 -12.19
C ALA A 10 1.28 -4.02 -13.33
N LEU A 11 0.56 -2.95 -13.00
CA LEU A 11 0.32 -1.83 -13.90
C LEU A 11 1.43 -0.79 -13.73
N THR A 12 2.33 -0.70 -14.71
CA THR A 12 3.45 0.24 -14.70
C THR A 12 3.30 1.30 -15.79
N THR A 13 3.88 2.50 -15.60
CA THR A 13 3.93 3.56 -16.62
C THR A 13 4.47 3.02 -17.95
N ARG A 14 5.55 2.23 -17.88
CA ARG A 14 6.14 1.59 -19.06
C ARG A 14 5.19 0.59 -19.71
N GLY A 15 4.48 -0.23 -18.93
CA GLY A 15 3.47 -1.16 -19.46
C GLY A 15 2.31 -0.46 -20.16
N ILE A 16 1.85 0.67 -19.63
CA ILE A 16 0.83 1.50 -20.30
C ILE A 16 1.39 2.11 -21.59
N MET A 17 2.62 2.62 -21.59
CA MET A 17 3.25 3.14 -22.81
C MET A 17 3.44 2.07 -23.88
N SER A 18 3.86 0.86 -23.50
CA SER A 18 3.96 -0.28 -24.43
C SER A 18 2.60 -0.67 -24.99
N PHE A 19 1.55 -0.64 -24.16
CA PHE A 19 0.19 -0.88 -24.64
C PHE A 19 -0.24 0.20 -25.64
N MET A 20 -0.01 1.49 -25.34
CA MET A 20 -0.29 2.60 -26.28
C MET A 20 0.46 2.43 -27.60
N TRP A 21 1.73 2.02 -27.55
CA TRP A 21 2.53 1.70 -28.73
C TRP A 21 1.98 0.52 -29.53
N ALA A 22 1.29 -0.43 -28.90
CA ALA A 22 0.72 -1.58 -29.60
C ALA A 22 -0.61 -1.25 -30.29
N ILE A 23 -1.37 -0.28 -29.77
CA ILE A 23 -2.70 0.07 -30.29
C ILE A 23 -2.69 1.29 -31.21
N GLU A 24 -1.82 2.27 -30.94
CA GLU A 24 -1.87 3.62 -31.54
C GLU A 24 -0.45 4.11 -31.87
N THR A 25 0.31 3.28 -32.59
CA THR A 25 1.72 3.53 -32.95
C THR A 25 1.94 4.90 -33.58
N GLU A 26 1.19 5.22 -34.64
CA GLU A 26 1.36 6.46 -35.40
C GLU A 26 1.14 7.69 -34.53
N TRP A 27 0.12 7.64 -33.65
CA TRP A 27 -0.15 8.73 -32.71
C TRP A 27 1.00 8.92 -31.71
N VAL A 28 1.55 7.82 -31.20
CA VAL A 28 2.67 7.89 -30.24
C VAL A 28 3.93 8.45 -30.92
N GLU A 29 4.25 8.01 -32.14
CA GLU A 29 5.38 8.52 -32.91
C GLU A 29 5.25 10.02 -33.20
N ASP A 30 4.09 10.46 -33.69
CA ASP A 30 3.80 11.88 -33.93
C ASP A 30 3.87 12.71 -32.63
N TYR A 31 3.33 12.20 -31.53
CA TYR A 31 3.41 12.87 -30.23
C TYR A 31 4.87 13.02 -29.75
N LEU A 32 5.68 11.98 -29.91
CA LEU A 32 7.10 12.00 -29.53
C LEU A 32 7.88 13.02 -30.36
N GLN A 33 7.62 13.12 -31.66
CA GLN A 33 8.27 14.10 -32.55
C GLN A 33 7.91 15.54 -32.20
N ARG A 34 6.66 15.80 -31.78
CA ARG A 34 6.19 17.15 -31.43
C ARG A 34 6.69 17.66 -30.08
N LYS A 35 7.12 16.77 -29.18
CA LYS A 35 7.53 17.15 -27.82
C LYS A 35 9.04 17.21 -27.70
N ARG A 36 9.56 18.35 -27.25
CA ARG A 36 11.00 18.59 -26.98
C ARG A 36 11.64 17.55 -26.05
N SER A 37 10.84 16.93 -25.18
CA SER A 37 11.26 15.89 -24.24
C SER A 37 10.51 14.57 -24.47
N GLY A 38 10.24 14.23 -25.74
CA GLY A 38 9.45 13.09 -26.25
C GLY A 38 9.02 12.06 -25.20
N ILE A 39 9.91 11.13 -24.86
CA ILE A 39 9.63 10.01 -23.95
C ILE A 39 9.22 10.48 -22.55
N LEU A 40 9.94 11.42 -21.95
CA LEU A 40 9.60 11.99 -20.64
C LEU A 40 8.25 12.70 -20.64
N ALA A 41 7.90 13.35 -21.77
CA ALA A 41 6.61 14.02 -21.94
C ALA A 41 5.46 13.01 -22.07
N LEU A 42 5.73 11.83 -22.62
CA LEU A 42 4.79 10.72 -22.73
C LEU A 42 4.61 10.01 -21.38
N GLU A 43 5.69 9.76 -20.64
CA GLU A 43 5.62 9.22 -19.27
C GLU A 43 4.73 10.08 -18.37
N ARG A 44 4.96 11.40 -18.36
CA ARG A 44 4.14 12.34 -17.59
C ARG A 44 2.68 12.38 -18.04
N LEU A 45 2.41 12.17 -19.33
CA LEU A 45 1.04 12.06 -19.84
C LEU A 45 0.35 10.84 -19.27
N VAL A 46 1.03 9.69 -19.31
CA VAL A 46 0.54 8.41 -18.79
C VAL A 46 0.32 8.48 -17.28
N GLU A 47 1.24 9.08 -16.52
CA GLU A 47 1.08 9.28 -15.08
C GLU A 47 -0.15 10.13 -14.76
N ARG A 48 -0.35 11.26 -15.47
CA ARG A 48 -1.54 12.09 -15.29
C ARG A 48 -2.83 11.35 -15.65
N LEU A 49 -2.80 10.51 -16.70
CA LEU A 49 -3.93 9.69 -17.10
C LEU A 49 -4.26 8.66 -16.00
N ALA A 50 -3.24 7.97 -15.48
CA ALA A 50 -3.38 7.01 -14.39
C ALA A 50 -4.02 7.67 -13.16
N ILE A 51 -3.50 8.83 -12.73
CA ILE A 51 -4.03 9.61 -11.60
C ILE A 51 -5.48 10.01 -11.84
N ARG A 52 -5.80 10.53 -13.03
CA ARG A 52 -7.17 10.93 -13.41
C ARG A 52 -8.16 9.76 -13.31
N HIS A 53 -7.72 8.54 -13.58
CA HIS A 53 -8.54 7.34 -13.47
C HIS A 53 -8.47 6.65 -12.11
N GLY A 54 -7.93 7.31 -11.08
CA GLY A 54 -7.88 6.81 -9.70
C GLY A 54 -6.74 5.85 -9.41
N PHE A 55 -5.75 5.74 -10.29
CA PHE A 55 -4.55 4.94 -10.04
C PHE A 55 -3.46 5.82 -9.44
N THR A 56 -2.95 5.42 -8.27
CA THR A 56 -1.80 6.06 -7.61
C THR A 56 -0.61 5.12 -7.62
N SER A 57 0.59 5.68 -7.64
CA SER A 57 1.81 4.88 -7.51
C SER A 57 1.89 4.33 -6.08
N GLN A 58 1.81 3.02 -5.94
CA GLN A 58 1.95 2.31 -4.67
C GLN A 58 3.21 1.45 -4.70
N LYS A 59 3.87 1.31 -3.55
CA LYS A 59 4.94 0.34 -3.41
C LYS A 59 4.33 -1.06 -3.56
N PRO A 60 4.87 -1.93 -4.43
CA PRO A 60 4.44 -3.31 -4.49
C PRO A 60 4.60 -3.93 -3.10
N GLN A 61 3.51 -4.43 -2.55
CA GLN A 61 3.54 -5.26 -1.36
C GLN A 61 3.31 -6.70 -1.81
N THR A 62 4.16 -7.61 -1.35
CA THR A 62 3.98 -9.03 -1.61
C THR A 62 2.73 -9.49 -0.87
N ALA A 63 1.70 -9.87 -1.61
CA ALA A 63 0.57 -10.60 -1.06
C ALA A 63 0.97 -12.06 -0.87
N LYS A 64 0.56 -12.67 0.24
CA LYS A 64 0.80 -14.11 0.50
C LYS A 64 -0.17 -15.00 -0.28
N GLU A 65 -1.36 -14.48 -0.58
CA GLU A 65 -2.47 -15.16 -1.24
C GLU A 65 -3.15 -14.19 -2.20
N CYS A 66 -3.81 -14.70 -3.25
CA CYS A 66 -4.60 -13.87 -4.16
C CYS A 66 -5.90 -13.41 -3.49
N ALA A 67 -6.49 -12.31 -3.97
CA ALA A 67 -7.71 -11.74 -3.41
C ALA A 67 -8.91 -12.72 -3.47
N GLU A 68 -8.97 -13.54 -4.53
CA GLU A 68 -10.04 -14.54 -4.69
C GLU A 68 -9.97 -15.62 -3.61
N ALA A 69 -8.78 -16.16 -3.35
CA ALA A 69 -8.57 -17.15 -2.29
C ALA A 69 -8.84 -16.57 -0.89
N LEU A 70 -8.46 -15.30 -0.66
CA LEU A 70 -8.76 -14.61 0.59
C LEU A 70 -10.26 -14.41 0.80
N GLU A 71 -11.00 -14.02 -0.24
CA GLU A 71 -12.44 -13.82 -0.14
C GLU A 71 -13.18 -15.16 0.05
N GLN A 72 -12.74 -16.23 -0.63
CA GLN A 72 -13.26 -17.57 -0.40
C GLN A 72 -13.01 -18.01 1.05
N THR A 73 -11.77 -17.91 1.53
CA THR A 73 -11.41 -18.27 2.92
C THR A 73 -12.22 -17.46 3.92
N ARG A 74 -12.41 -16.16 3.66
CA ARG A 74 -13.23 -15.28 4.50
C ARG A 74 -14.70 -15.70 4.52
N ALA A 75 -15.26 -16.10 3.38
CA ALA A 75 -16.65 -16.53 3.28
C ALA A 75 -16.87 -17.87 4.01
N GLU A 76 -15.99 -18.85 3.80
CA GLU A 76 -16.01 -20.15 4.48
C GLU A 76 -15.87 -19.98 5.99
N PHE A 77 -14.89 -19.17 6.44
CA PHE A 77 -14.73 -18.84 7.85
C PHE A 77 -15.98 -18.18 8.44
N ALA A 78 -16.57 -17.21 7.73
CA ALA A 78 -17.77 -16.53 8.22
C ALA A 78 -18.95 -17.49 8.38
N LEU A 79 -19.15 -18.42 7.45
CA LEU A 79 -20.21 -19.44 7.53
C LEU A 79 -20.01 -20.36 8.74
N ASP A 80 -18.80 -20.88 8.92
CA ASP A 80 -18.48 -21.78 10.04
C ASP A 80 -18.53 -21.08 11.39
N PHE A 81 -18.03 -19.85 11.46
CA PHE A 81 -18.09 -19.00 12.64
C PHE A 81 -19.54 -18.78 13.08
N TRP A 82 -20.40 -18.32 12.18
CA TRP A 82 -21.79 -18.03 12.53
C TRP A 82 -22.63 -19.30 12.76
N LYS A 83 -22.30 -20.43 12.14
CA LYS A 83 -22.93 -21.72 12.46
C LYS A 83 -22.76 -22.09 13.93
N THR A 84 -21.61 -21.78 14.52
CA THR A 84 -21.28 -22.14 15.92
C THR A 84 -21.64 -21.03 16.90
N HIS A 85 -21.52 -19.77 16.47
CA HIS A 85 -21.60 -18.60 17.35
C HIS A 85 -22.83 -17.71 17.12
N ALA A 86 -23.80 -18.10 16.29
CA ALA A 86 -25.02 -17.32 16.04
C ALA A 86 -25.85 -16.99 17.29
N ALA A 87 -25.68 -17.75 18.37
CA ALA A 87 -26.37 -17.50 19.64
C ALA A 87 -25.80 -16.30 20.43
N TYR A 88 -24.59 -15.82 20.09
CA TYR A 88 -23.96 -14.69 20.75
C TYR A 88 -24.28 -13.40 19.99
N GLY A 89 -24.79 -12.39 20.69
CA GLY A 89 -24.92 -11.05 20.14
C GLY A 89 -23.59 -10.29 20.13
N PRO A 90 -23.58 -9.07 19.55
CA PRO A 90 -22.39 -8.20 19.49
C PRO A 90 -21.72 -7.94 20.85
N GLU A 91 -22.50 -7.96 21.94
CA GLU A 91 -22.07 -7.80 23.33
C GLU A 91 -21.24 -8.99 23.87
N GLY A 92 -21.29 -10.14 23.20
CA GLY A 92 -20.50 -11.34 23.53
C GLY A 92 -19.22 -11.48 22.72
N MET A 93 -18.99 -10.62 21.72
CA MET A 93 -17.86 -10.72 20.81
C MET A 93 -16.73 -9.75 21.20
N TYR A 94 -15.53 -10.29 21.38
CA TYR A 94 -14.32 -9.52 21.68
C TYR A 94 -13.34 -9.65 20.51
N ASN A 95 -13.00 -8.53 19.89
CA ASN A 95 -11.94 -8.47 18.89
C ASN A 95 -10.62 -8.16 19.59
N ILE A 96 -9.63 -9.03 19.40
CA ILE A 96 -8.29 -8.88 19.97
C ILE A 96 -7.30 -8.78 18.81
N ASP A 97 -6.46 -7.75 18.81
CA ASP A 97 -5.40 -7.59 17.81
C ASP A 97 -4.10 -7.13 18.44
N GLU A 98 -2.98 -7.58 17.88
CA GLU A 98 -1.63 -7.20 18.30
C GLU A 98 -1.04 -6.22 17.28
N THR A 99 -0.76 -4.99 17.72
CA THR A 99 -0.09 -3.98 16.90
C THR A 99 1.28 -3.64 17.44
N ALA A 100 2.28 -3.60 16.56
CA ALA A 100 3.59 -3.09 16.88
C ALA A 100 3.57 -1.56 16.91
N ILE A 101 3.96 -0.98 18.05
CA ILE A 101 4.24 0.44 18.22
C ILE A 101 5.75 0.62 18.10
N ASN A 102 6.18 1.20 16.97
CA ASN A 102 7.57 1.57 16.77
C ASN A 102 7.78 2.98 17.35
N PHE A 103 8.70 3.15 18.30
CA PHE A 103 8.94 4.46 18.91
C PHE A 103 9.44 5.51 17.89
N ASP A 104 10.04 5.09 16.78
CA ASP A 104 10.44 5.97 15.67
C ASP A 104 9.44 5.90 14.51
N MET A 105 8.33 6.63 14.59
CA MET A 105 7.63 7.14 13.41
C MET A 105 7.24 8.60 13.68
N PRO A 106 7.68 9.56 12.87
CA PRO A 106 7.83 9.45 11.41
C PRO A 106 9.29 9.25 10.97
N SER A 107 9.48 8.84 9.71
CA SER A 107 10.78 9.10 9.06
C SER A 107 11.09 10.57 9.28
N ALA A 108 12.20 10.87 9.94
CA ALA A 108 12.68 12.24 9.98
C ALA A 108 12.87 12.65 8.52
N ARG A 109 11.92 13.43 7.98
CA ARG A 109 12.09 14.14 6.72
C ARG A 109 13.17 15.17 7.02
N MET A 110 14.42 14.77 6.84
CA MET A 110 15.56 15.65 7.06
C MET A 110 15.71 16.51 5.82
N SER A 111 15.38 17.80 5.95
CA SER A 111 15.77 18.80 4.95
C SER A 111 17.29 18.95 5.02
N ALA A 112 17.99 18.67 3.91
CA ALA A 112 19.42 18.93 3.77
C ALA A 112 19.62 20.27 3.03
N GLY A 113 20.62 21.04 3.47
CA GLY A 113 21.02 22.27 2.77
C GLY A 113 21.52 21.96 1.36
N SER A 114 21.17 22.81 0.38
CA SER A 114 21.61 22.63 -1.00
C SER A 114 23.11 22.93 -1.15
N GLY A 115 23.95 21.90 -1.03
CA GLY A 115 25.37 22.01 -1.35
C GLY A 115 26.20 20.85 -0.79
N ARG A 116 27.37 20.60 -1.39
CA ARG A 116 28.30 19.50 -1.04
C ARG A 116 28.87 19.57 0.39
N ARG A 117 28.58 20.64 1.14
CA ARG A 117 29.05 20.89 2.52
C ARG A 117 28.00 20.62 3.61
N ASP A 118 26.71 20.54 3.27
CA ASP A 118 25.62 20.29 4.24
C ASP A 118 24.97 18.92 4.00
N ALA A 119 25.79 17.87 4.04
CA ALA A 119 25.29 16.50 3.96
C ALA A 119 24.63 16.10 5.29
N ALA A 120 23.41 15.57 5.23
CA ALA A 120 22.69 15.00 6.38
C ALA A 120 23.31 13.68 6.89
N ARG A 121 24.60 13.69 7.27
CA ARG A 121 25.29 12.52 7.85
C ARG A 121 25.12 12.54 9.36
N ILE A 122 24.32 11.62 9.89
CA ILE A 122 24.29 11.30 11.32
C ILE A 122 25.20 10.09 11.54
N ALA A 123 26.22 10.23 12.39
CA ALA A 123 27.00 9.10 12.89
C ALA A 123 26.32 8.52 14.15
N ASN A 124 26.45 7.20 14.36
CA ASN A 124 25.91 6.45 15.51
C ASN A 124 24.37 6.41 15.63
N THR A 125 23.64 6.22 14.54
CA THR A 125 22.24 5.78 14.64
C THR A 125 22.20 4.29 14.98
N SER A 126 21.95 3.94 16.25
CA SER A 126 21.47 2.61 16.60
C SER A 126 20.17 2.34 15.83
N LYS A 127 20.15 1.32 14.96
CA LYS A 127 18.95 0.90 14.22
C LYS A 127 18.03 -0.01 15.03
N HIS A 128 18.29 -0.18 16.32
CA HIS A 128 17.38 -0.87 17.23
C HIS A 128 16.41 0.15 17.80
N THR A 129 15.48 0.59 16.95
CA THR A 129 14.27 1.28 17.39
C THR A 129 13.61 0.37 18.41
N GLY A 130 13.40 0.86 19.64
CA GLY A 130 12.59 0.09 20.59
C GLY A 130 11.22 -0.19 19.94
N ARG A 131 10.77 -1.44 20.03
CA ARG A 131 9.46 -1.84 19.55
C ARG A 131 8.64 -2.28 20.76
N MET A 132 7.55 -1.59 21.01
CA MET A 132 6.56 -2.05 21.98
C MET A 132 5.47 -2.79 21.23
N THR A 133 5.07 -3.94 21.74
CA THR A 133 3.87 -4.61 21.28
C THR A 133 2.71 -4.12 22.15
N ALA A 134 1.61 -3.73 21.52
CA ALA A 134 0.34 -3.46 22.19
C ALA A 134 -0.71 -4.49 21.74
N VAL A 135 -1.32 -5.18 22.69
CA VAL A 135 -2.51 -6.02 22.46
C VAL A 135 -3.73 -5.21 22.85
N LEU A 136 -4.65 -5.04 21.91
CA LEU A 136 -5.88 -4.28 22.08
C LEU A 136 -7.08 -5.20 21.98
N THR A 137 -7.95 -5.12 23.00
CA THR A 137 -9.24 -5.80 23.03
C THR A 137 -10.37 -4.79 22.89
N ILE A 138 -11.26 -4.98 21.92
CA ILE A 138 -12.40 -4.10 21.64
C ILE A 138 -13.68 -4.93 21.62
N ARG A 139 -14.77 -4.34 22.12
CA ARG A 139 -16.13 -4.85 21.99
C ARG A 139 -17.03 -3.78 21.39
N ALA A 140 -18.20 -4.17 20.90
CA ALA A 140 -19.19 -3.26 20.33
C ALA A 140 -19.54 -2.08 21.27
N ASP A 141 -19.60 -2.34 22.58
CA ASP A 141 -20.05 -1.34 23.55
C ASP A 141 -18.91 -0.49 24.16
N ASP A 142 -17.66 -0.98 24.16
CA ASP A 142 -16.53 -0.24 24.75
C ASP A 142 -15.14 -0.82 24.40
N LYS A 143 -14.09 -0.06 24.70
CA LYS A 143 -12.69 -0.48 24.62
C LYS A 143 -12.20 -1.04 25.96
N PHE A 144 -11.54 -2.19 25.92
CA PHE A 144 -10.93 -2.80 27.10
C PHE A 144 -9.47 -2.36 27.27
N PRO A 145 -8.87 -2.56 28.46
CA PRO A 145 -7.50 -2.11 28.72
C PRO A 145 -6.51 -2.68 27.70
N SER A 146 -5.66 -1.81 27.15
CA SER A 146 -4.55 -2.22 26.30
C SER A 146 -3.44 -2.84 27.16
N LEU A 147 -2.96 -4.03 26.78
CA LEU A 147 -1.80 -4.65 27.40
C LEU A 147 -0.55 -4.31 26.58
N PHE A 148 0.51 -3.91 27.27
CA PHE A 148 1.79 -3.57 26.65
C PHE A 148 2.86 -4.55 27.10
N SER A 149 3.64 -5.06 26.14
CA SER A 149 4.85 -5.84 26.41
C SER A 149 6.04 -5.22 25.66
N GLN A 150 7.19 -5.19 26.33
CA GLN A 150 8.47 -4.85 25.71
C GLN A 150 9.17 -6.16 25.33
N LEU A 151 9.63 -6.25 24.09
CA LEU A 151 10.50 -7.32 23.58
C LEU A 151 11.93 -6.80 23.45
#